data_AF-A0A438INN4-F1
#
_entry.id   AF-A0A438INN4-F1
#
_cell.length_a   1.000
_cell.length_b   1.000
_cell.length_c   1.000
_cell.angle_alpha   90.00
_cell.angle_beta   90.00
_cell.angle_gamma   90.00
#
_symmetry.space_group_name_H-M   'P 1'
#
loop_
_entity.id
_entity.type
_entity.pdbx_description
1 polymer ?
#
loop_
_entity_poly.entity_id
_entity_poly.type
_entity_poly.pdbx_seq_one_letter_code
_entity_poly.pdbx_strand_id
1 'polypeptide(L)'
;MVGGVQLGVLAACVVLFVPMGMAGWHLSRNKMLFFSGALFITLAVGVHLTPYFPSIYDALSSLSSSVDRTSSRDSLLACDFQRLGRSDASDLLNGSWVVVAGDSQERLMALSLLSLVLDSDDMEVVKGDLFKRHSDYRIVMGQFGMKLDFIWAPYVANLTGLMTELKRNGNYPDVLVMGSGLWHMLHITNSSDYGVSLQLLRNLVVSLAPISPSLTGGSGSVSIRSPHFFWVGMPRLINSMLNTEEKRLKMSDAMLSAYDTELYQSKLLRQWGGGPLILLDVESLGRNCGTSCTVDGMHYDGIVYEAAVHVMLNALLIESHQKL
;
A
#
# COMPACT_ATOMS: atom_id res chain seq x y z
N MET A 1 18.83 -71.35 -8.92
CA MET A 1 18.07 -70.12 -8.60
C MET A 1 18.50 -68.86 -9.38
N VAL A 2 19.44 -68.95 -10.34
CA VAL A 2 19.94 -67.78 -11.10
C VAL A 2 19.16 -67.52 -12.40
N GLY A 3 18.61 -68.56 -13.04
CA GLY A 3 17.89 -68.42 -14.32
C GLY A 3 16.54 -67.68 -14.23
N GLY A 4 15.83 -67.77 -13.10
CA GLY A 4 14.53 -67.10 -12.93
C GLY A 4 14.61 -65.58 -12.77
N VAL A 5 15.66 -65.10 -12.09
CA VAL A 5 15.88 -63.65 -11.89
C VAL A 5 16.32 -62.98 -13.19
N GLN A 6 17.18 -63.63 -13.98
CA GLN A 6 17.59 -63.11 -15.30
C GLN A 6 16.43 -63.09 -16.30
N LEU A 7 15.56 -64.11 -16.30
CA LEU A 7 14.35 -64.09 -17.12
C LEU A 7 13.37 -62.99 -16.69
N GLY A 8 13.22 -62.78 -15.38
CA GLY A 8 12.33 -61.75 -14.83
C GLY A 8 12.78 -60.33 -15.17
N VAL A 9 14.08 -60.05 -15.09
CA VAL A 9 14.65 -58.74 -15.48
C VAL A 9 14.50 -58.52 -16.98
N LEU A 10 14.74 -59.54 -17.81
CA LEU A 10 14.57 -59.43 -19.26
C LEU A 10 13.10 -59.18 -19.64
N ALA A 11 12.16 -59.89 -19.00
CA ALA A 11 10.73 -59.67 -19.19
C ALA A 11 10.30 -58.26 -18.76
N ALA A 12 10.81 -57.77 -17.62
CA ALA A 12 10.53 -56.41 -17.15
C ALA A 12 11.06 -55.34 -18.12
N CYS A 13 12.27 -55.50 -18.64
CA CYS A 13 12.84 -54.61 -19.64
C CYS A 13 12.02 -54.61 -20.94
N VAL A 14 11.56 -55.77 -21.41
CA VAL A 14 10.72 -55.86 -22.61
C VAL A 14 9.38 -55.16 -22.39
N VAL A 15 8.72 -55.40 -21.25
CA VAL A 15 7.43 -54.78 -20.91
C VAL A 15 7.54 -53.27 -20.75
N LEU A 16 8.68 -52.75 -20.30
CA LEU A 16 8.86 -51.32 -20.06
C LEU A 16 9.34 -50.57 -21.32
N PHE A 17 10.35 -51.09 -22.01
CA PHE A 17 10.98 -50.37 -23.12
C PHE A 17 10.28 -50.56 -24.47
N VAL A 18 9.58 -51.68 -24.71
CA VAL A 18 8.87 -51.88 -25.98
C VAL A 18 7.67 -50.94 -26.12
N PRO A 19 6.78 -50.76 -25.13
CA PRO A 19 5.72 -49.76 -25.20
C PRO A 19 6.25 -48.33 -25.29
N MET A 20 7.36 -48.03 -24.61
CA MET A 20 8.00 -46.71 -24.66
C MET A 20 8.59 -46.42 -26.05
N GLY A 21 9.20 -47.40 -26.71
CA GLY A 21 9.67 -47.30 -28.08
C GLY A 21 8.53 -47.16 -29.10
N MET A 22 7.44 -47.94 -28.94
CA MET A 22 6.26 -47.82 -29.79
C MET A 22 5.55 -46.46 -29.61
N ALA A 23 5.45 -45.95 -28.38
CA ALA A 23 4.91 -44.63 -28.11
C ALA A 23 5.77 -43.53 -28.76
N GLY A 24 7.11 -43.62 -28.65
CA GLY A 24 8.03 -42.71 -29.33
C GLY A 24 7.90 -42.74 -30.86
N TRP A 25 7.73 -43.92 -31.45
CA TRP A 25 7.49 -44.10 -32.89
C TRP A 25 6.15 -43.54 -33.35
N HIS A 26 5.10 -43.70 -32.55
CA HIS A 26 3.79 -43.12 -32.85
C HIS A 26 3.80 -41.59 -32.72
N LEU A 27 4.50 -41.04 -31.74
CA LEU A 27 4.66 -39.59 -31.55
C LEU A 27 5.47 -38.97 -32.69
N SER A 28 6.54 -39.60 -33.17
CA SER A 28 7.40 -39.05 -34.24
C SER A 28 6.69 -38.92 -35.60
N ARG A 29 5.63 -39.68 -35.85
CA ARG A 29 4.80 -39.57 -37.07
C ARG A 29 3.85 -38.38 -37.07
N ASN A 30 3.59 -37.78 -35.91
CA ASN A 30 2.77 -36.58 -35.79
C ASN A 30 3.61 -35.44 -35.24
N LYS A 31 4.14 -34.60 -36.15
CA LYS A 31 5.07 -33.51 -35.83
C LYS A 31 4.59 -32.65 -34.66
N MET A 32 3.28 -32.35 -34.60
CA MET A 32 2.72 -31.50 -33.55
C MET A 32 2.71 -32.18 -32.16
N LEU A 33 2.41 -33.48 -32.09
CA LEU A 33 2.47 -34.26 -30.84
C LEU A 33 3.90 -34.53 -30.39
N PHE A 34 4.84 -34.71 -31.34
CA PHE A 34 6.25 -34.85 -31.04
C PHE A 34 6.82 -33.58 -30.39
N PHE A 35 6.56 -32.41 -30.98
CA PHE A 35 7.02 -31.13 -30.42
C PHE A 35 6.36 -30.82 -29.07
N SER A 36 5.05 -31.08 -28.93
CA SER A 36 4.33 -30.90 -27.66
C SER A 36 4.87 -31.83 -26.56
N GLY A 37 5.09 -33.11 -26.87
CA GLY A 37 5.65 -34.08 -25.94
C GLY A 37 7.10 -33.76 -25.54
N ALA A 38 7.96 -33.41 -26.50
CA ALA A 38 9.34 -33.01 -26.23
C ALA A 38 9.41 -31.73 -25.39
N LEU A 39 8.56 -30.74 -25.68
CA LEU A 39 8.44 -29.51 -24.89
C LEU A 39 8.01 -29.80 -23.46
N PHE A 40 6.99 -30.65 -23.28
CA PHE A 40 6.49 -31.01 -21.95
C PHE A 40 7.55 -31.74 -21.11
N ILE A 41 8.25 -32.70 -21.71
CA ILE A 41 9.36 -33.42 -21.04
C ILE A 41 10.48 -32.44 -20.69
N THR A 42 10.84 -31.54 -21.61
CA THR A 42 11.89 -30.54 -21.37
C THR A 42 11.50 -29.58 -20.24
N LEU A 43 10.25 -29.13 -20.18
CA LEU A 43 9.75 -28.29 -19.09
C LEU A 43 9.71 -29.04 -17.75
N ALA A 44 9.23 -30.28 -17.73
CA ALA A 44 9.19 -31.10 -16.52
C ALA A 44 10.59 -31.38 -15.96
N VAL A 45 11.54 -31.73 -16.84
CA VAL A 45 12.96 -31.90 -16.48
C VAL A 45 13.54 -30.56 -16.04
N GLY A 46 13.24 -29.47 -16.74
CA GLY A 46 13.65 -28.11 -16.37
C GLY A 46 13.24 -27.76 -14.94
N VAL A 47 11.95 -27.85 -14.60
CA VAL A 47 11.44 -27.53 -13.25
C VAL A 47 12.11 -28.37 -12.16
N HIS A 48 12.43 -29.64 -12.43
CA HIS A 48 13.08 -30.52 -11.45
C HIS A 48 14.60 -30.34 -11.37
N LEU A 49 15.24 -29.84 -12.43
CA LEU A 49 16.67 -29.53 -12.44
C LEU A 49 16.99 -28.09 -11.99
N THR A 50 16.05 -27.14 -12.09
CA THR A 50 16.22 -25.74 -11.65
C THR A 50 16.78 -25.60 -10.22
N PRO A 51 16.40 -26.42 -9.22
CA PRO A 51 16.98 -26.32 -7.87
C PRO A 51 18.48 -26.65 -7.79
N TYR A 52 19.03 -27.31 -8.82
CA TYR A 52 20.42 -27.77 -8.86
C TYR A 52 21.35 -26.86 -9.66
N PHE A 53 20.82 -25.81 -10.32
CA PHE A 53 21.60 -24.85 -11.12
C PHE A 53 21.27 -23.40 -10.72
N PRO A 54 21.94 -22.86 -9.69
CA PRO A 54 21.69 -21.51 -9.16
C PRO A 54 21.80 -20.39 -10.22
N SER A 55 22.68 -20.54 -11.20
CA SER A 55 22.91 -19.55 -12.27
C SER A 55 21.71 -19.31 -13.18
N ILE A 56 20.83 -20.30 -13.35
CA ILE A 56 19.60 -20.15 -14.16
C ILE A 56 18.55 -19.35 -13.38
N TYR A 57 18.48 -19.55 -12.06
CA TYR A 57 17.63 -18.76 -11.17
C TYR A 57 18.07 -17.28 -11.15
N ASP A 58 19.37 -17.04 -11.10
CA ASP A 58 19.94 -15.68 -11.16
C ASP A 58 19.70 -15.00 -12.52
N ALA A 59 19.80 -15.75 -13.62
CA ALA A 59 19.52 -15.22 -14.97
C ALA A 59 18.02 -14.93 -15.17
N LEU A 60 17.12 -15.80 -14.71
CA LEU A 60 15.67 -15.60 -14.79
C LEU A 60 15.20 -14.46 -13.88
N SER A 61 15.76 -14.34 -12.68
CA SER A 61 15.46 -13.21 -11.79
C SER A 61 16.01 -11.89 -12.35
N SER A 62 17.19 -11.91 -12.96
CA SER A 62 17.75 -10.76 -13.68
C SER A 62 16.88 -10.36 -14.88
N LEU A 63 16.40 -11.31 -15.69
CA LEU A 63 15.50 -11.01 -16.81
C LEU A 63 14.16 -10.46 -16.31
N SER A 64 13.57 -11.07 -15.28
CA SER A 64 12.33 -10.61 -14.66
C SER A 64 12.47 -9.19 -14.14
N SER A 65 13.56 -8.89 -13.42
CA SER A 65 13.84 -7.54 -12.90
C SER A 65 14.07 -6.51 -14.01
N SER A 66 14.62 -6.93 -15.16
CA SER A 66 14.90 -6.04 -16.28
C SER A 66 13.63 -5.70 -17.06
N VAL A 67 12.76 -6.69 -17.28
CA VAL A 67 11.46 -6.52 -17.95
C VAL A 67 10.49 -5.69 -17.08
N ASP A 68 10.52 -5.90 -15.76
CA ASP A 68 9.70 -5.15 -14.80
C ASP A 68 10.14 -3.67 -14.71
N ARG A 69 11.45 -3.40 -14.76
CA ARG A 69 11.98 -2.02 -14.76
C ARG A 69 11.65 -1.21 -16.02
N THR A 70 11.66 -1.81 -17.20
CA THR A 70 11.27 -1.11 -18.43
C THR A 70 9.75 -0.86 -18.47
N SER A 71 8.93 -1.85 -18.08
CA SER A 71 7.48 -1.69 -17.99
C SER A 71 7.06 -0.65 -16.93
N SER A 72 7.78 -0.57 -15.81
CA SER A 72 7.55 0.43 -14.75
C SER A 72 7.88 1.86 -15.19
N ARG A 73 8.92 2.07 -16.01
CA ARG A 73 9.24 3.42 -16.52
C ARG A 73 8.23 3.91 -17.55
N ASP A 74 7.80 3.05 -18.47
CA ASP A 74 6.83 3.41 -19.50
C ASP A 74 5.44 3.69 -18.90
N SER A 75 5.07 2.99 -17.83
CA SER A 75 3.82 3.23 -17.10
C SER A 75 3.82 4.52 -16.27
N LEU A 76 4.96 4.89 -15.65
CA LEU A 76 5.10 6.16 -14.94
C LEU A 76 5.03 7.38 -15.89
N LEU A 77 5.63 7.25 -17.08
CA LEU A 77 5.54 8.28 -18.13
C LEU A 77 4.13 8.41 -18.71
N ALA A 78 3.33 7.33 -18.71
CA ALA A 78 1.96 7.35 -19.21
C ALA A 78 0.98 8.04 -18.25
N CYS A 79 1.28 8.11 -16.95
CA CYS A 79 0.41 8.72 -15.95
C CYS A 79 0.94 10.07 -15.40
N ASP A 80 2.01 10.61 -15.99
CA ASP A 80 2.66 11.87 -15.57
C ASP A 80 2.99 11.93 -14.07
N PHE A 81 3.25 10.77 -13.45
CA PHE A 81 3.57 10.71 -12.03
C PHE A 81 4.98 11.26 -11.77
N GLN A 82 5.09 12.20 -10.85
CA GLN A 82 6.35 12.89 -10.53
C GLN A 82 6.89 12.46 -9.18
N ARG A 83 8.18 12.11 -9.15
CA ARG A 83 8.92 12.02 -7.89
C ARG A 83 9.42 13.42 -7.54
N LEU A 84 8.88 14.02 -6.49
CA LEU A 84 9.18 15.40 -6.12
C LEU A 84 10.43 15.45 -5.25
N GLY A 85 11.34 16.37 -5.58
CA GLY A 85 12.45 16.71 -4.71
C GLY A 85 11.99 17.53 -3.51
N ARG A 86 12.92 17.79 -2.57
CA ARG A 86 12.66 18.66 -1.42
C ARG A 86 12.18 20.06 -1.86
N SER A 87 12.84 20.67 -2.85
CA SER A 87 12.47 22.00 -3.37
C SER A 87 11.03 22.00 -3.86
N ASP A 88 10.72 21.06 -4.73
CA ASP A 88 9.44 20.93 -5.41
C ASP A 88 8.30 20.68 -4.42
N ALA A 89 8.55 19.82 -3.42
CA ALA A 89 7.60 19.56 -2.33
C ALA A 89 7.44 20.78 -1.40
N SER A 90 8.52 21.52 -1.12
CA SER A 90 8.47 22.72 -0.28
C SER A 90 7.72 23.86 -0.97
N ASP A 91 7.90 24.00 -2.28
CA ASP A 91 7.18 24.99 -3.10
C ASP A 91 5.69 24.66 -3.19
N LEU A 92 5.34 23.39 -3.43
CA LEU A 92 3.95 22.90 -3.44
C LEU A 92 3.24 23.14 -2.10
N LEU A 93 3.94 22.95 -0.98
CA LEU A 93 3.39 23.06 0.37
C LEU A 93 3.64 24.43 1.04
N ASN A 94 4.16 25.41 0.30
CA ASN A 94 4.51 26.72 0.84
C ASN A 94 3.29 27.40 1.48
N GLY A 95 3.43 27.80 2.75
CA GLY A 95 2.38 28.44 3.55
C GLY A 95 1.18 27.54 3.87
N SER A 96 1.24 26.24 3.56
CA SER A 96 0.14 25.32 3.81
C SER A 96 0.08 24.84 5.26
N TRP A 97 -1.13 24.54 5.72
CA TRP A 97 -1.36 23.79 6.95
C TRP A 97 -1.74 22.35 6.61
N VAL A 98 -0.87 21.41 6.97
CA VAL A 98 -1.08 19.97 6.82
C VAL A 98 -1.40 19.37 8.19
N VAL A 99 -2.49 18.61 8.28
CA VAL A 99 -2.84 17.83 9.47
C VAL A 99 -2.79 16.36 9.12
N VAL A 100 -2.09 15.58 9.93
CA VAL A 100 -2.00 14.11 9.84
C VAL A 100 -2.54 13.52 11.14
N ALA A 101 -3.65 12.80 11.09
CA ALA A 101 -4.37 12.37 12.29
C ALA A 101 -4.70 10.88 12.25
N GLY A 102 -4.26 10.14 13.27
CA GLY A 102 -4.53 8.70 13.35
C GLY A 102 -3.74 7.96 14.41
N ASP A 103 -3.44 6.70 14.12
CA ASP A 103 -2.60 5.84 14.94
C ASP A 103 -1.12 5.90 14.52
N SER A 104 -0.38 4.82 14.76
CA SER A 104 1.03 4.66 14.40
C SER A 104 1.30 4.75 12.88
N GLN A 105 0.36 4.36 12.02
CA GLN A 105 0.55 4.41 10.57
C GLN A 105 0.62 5.86 10.07
N GLU A 106 -0.27 6.71 10.58
CA GLU A 106 -0.31 8.14 10.27
C GLU A 106 0.90 8.87 10.86
N ARG A 107 1.42 8.40 12.01
CA ARG A 107 2.69 8.92 12.55
C ARG A 107 3.86 8.67 11.58
N LEU A 108 3.92 7.48 10.97
CA LEU A 108 4.94 7.14 9.98
C LEU A 108 4.78 7.94 8.68
N MET A 109 3.54 8.17 8.24
CA MET A 109 3.24 9.07 7.13
C MET A 109 3.73 10.51 7.40
N ALA A 110 3.47 11.03 8.60
CA ALA A 110 3.96 12.36 9.01
C ALA A 110 5.50 12.41 9.03
N LEU A 111 6.16 11.36 9.56
CA LEU A 111 7.62 11.25 9.53
C LEU A 111 8.17 11.27 8.10
N SER A 112 7.57 10.52 7.18
CA SER A 112 8.02 10.47 5.78
C SER A 112 7.85 11.80 5.07
N LEU A 113 6.75 12.53 5.33
CA LEU A 113 6.57 13.87 4.79
C LEU A 113 7.64 14.83 5.33
N LEU A 114 7.88 14.83 6.65
CA LEU A 114 8.90 15.67 7.27
C LEU A 114 10.31 15.34 6.75
N SER A 115 10.61 14.06 6.54
CA SER A 115 11.90 13.61 6.00
C SER A 115 12.16 14.10 4.58
N LEU A 116 11.11 14.34 3.78
CA LEU A 116 11.22 14.91 2.45
C LEU A 116 11.55 16.41 2.49
N VAL A 117 10.92 17.16 3.41
CA VAL A 117 10.95 18.63 3.42
C VAL A 117 11.98 19.24 4.38
N LEU A 118 12.46 18.49 5.37
CA LEU A 118 13.47 18.95 6.36
C LEU A 118 14.88 18.45 6.04
N ASP A 119 15.87 19.16 6.58
CA ASP A 119 17.27 18.76 6.60
C ASP A 119 17.54 17.61 7.59
N SER A 120 18.66 16.90 7.39
CA SER A 120 19.04 15.75 8.23
C SER A 120 19.19 16.11 9.71
N ASP A 121 19.71 17.29 10.00
CA ASP A 121 19.99 17.74 11.37
C ASP A 121 18.69 18.04 12.13
N ASP A 122 17.71 18.65 11.46
CA ASP A 122 16.39 18.90 12.02
C ASP A 122 15.63 17.60 12.29
N MET A 123 15.81 16.60 11.42
CA MET A 123 15.12 15.32 11.52
C MET A 123 15.46 14.52 12.79
N GLU A 124 16.66 14.66 13.35
CA GLU A 124 17.02 13.97 14.59
C GLU A 124 16.21 14.48 15.79
N VAL A 125 15.96 15.79 15.86
CA VAL A 125 15.09 16.38 16.87
C VAL A 125 13.64 15.96 16.66
N VAL A 126 13.16 16.02 15.41
CA VAL A 126 11.80 15.60 15.04
C VAL A 126 11.52 14.17 15.46
N LYS A 127 12.44 13.23 15.20
CA LYS A 127 12.25 11.82 15.56
C LYS A 127 12.04 11.64 17.07
N GLY A 128 12.80 12.34 17.91
CA GLY A 128 12.65 12.25 19.36
C GLY A 128 11.29 12.73 19.85
N ASP A 129 10.79 13.84 19.29
CA ASP A 129 9.53 14.45 19.73
C ASP A 129 8.29 13.81 19.11
N LEU A 130 8.32 13.46 17.82
CA LEU A 130 7.20 12.85 17.10
C LEU A 130 6.87 11.44 17.64
N PHE A 131 7.89 10.71 18.12
CA PHE A 131 7.72 9.36 18.69
C PHE A 131 7.50 9.35 20.20
N LYS A 132 7.26 10.50 20.82
CA LYS A 132 6.66 10.53 22.16
C LYS A 132 5.35 9.73 22.13
N ARG A 133 5.22 8.84 23.12
CA ARG A 133 4.20 7.80 23.09
C ARG A 133 2.81 8.42 23.17
N HIS A 134 1.99 8.11 22.16
CA HIS A 134 0.56 8.48 22.11
C HIS A 134 0.29 9.98 22.28
N SER A 135 1.19 10.82 21.78
CA SER A 135 1.06 12.27 21.87
C SER A 135 0.92 12.91 20.51
N ASP A 136 0.31 14.10 20.52
CA ASP A 136 0.34 15.03 19.40
C ASP A 136 1.74 15.60 19.20
N TYR A 137 2.01 16.06 17.98
CA TYR A 137 3.23 16.75 17.60
C TYR A 137 2.90 17.89 16.64
N ARG A 138 3.62 19.02 16.75
CA ARG A 138 3.37 20.22 15.93
C ARG A 138 4.68 20.86 15.56
N ILE A 139 4.83 21.23 14.30
CA ILE A 139 5.99 21.96 13.78
C ILE A 139 5.57 23.02 12.78
N VAL A 140 6.28 24.14 12.79
CA VAL A 140 6.17 25.19 11.77
C VAL A 140 7.54 25.36 11.13
N MET A 141 7.62 25.18 9.82
CA MET A 141 8.85 25.36 9.05
C MET A 141 9.00 26.82 8.67
N GLY A 142 9.82 27.54 9.44
CA GLY A 142 9.97 29.00 9.30
C GLY A 142 10.45 29.47 7.91
N GLN A 143 11.14 28.62 7.15
CA GLN A 143 11.70 29.00 5.83
C GLN A 143 10.63 29.19 4.75
N PHE A 144 9.64 28.30 4.68
CA PHE A 144 8.58 28.31 3.64
C PHE A 144 7.17 28.26 4.25
N GLY A 145 7.03 28.55 5.54
CA GLY A 145 5.76 28.78 6.21
C GLY A 145 4.83 27.58 6.34
N MET A 146 5.23 26.38 5.93
CA MET A 146 4.43 25.16 6.10
C MET A 146 4.27 24.85 7.59
N LYS A 147 3.07 24.48 7.99
CA LYS A 147 2.75 23.96 9.30
C LYS A 147 2.32 22.50 9.18
N LEU A 148 2.86 21.63 10.04
CA LEU A 148 2.42 20.25 10.17
C LEU A 148 1.98 19.97 11.61
N ASP A 149 0.74 19.51 11.76
CA ASP A 149 0.23 18.96 13.01
C ASP A 149 0.00 17.45 12.85
N PHE A 150 0.70 16.65 13.66
CA PHE A 150 0.33 15.26 13.89
C PHE A 150 -0.58 15.17 15.13
N ILE A 151 -1.76 14.58 14.96
CA ILE A 151 -2.73 14.40 16.03
C ILE A 151 -2.88 12.90 16.32
N TRP A 152 -2.64 12.50 17.58
CA TRP A 152 -2.86 11.12 18.00
C TRP A 152 -4.37 10.88 18.14
N ALA A 153 -4.95 10.26 17.13
CA ALA A 153 -6.38 10.00 16.99
C ALA A 153 -6.63 8.54 16.59
N PRO A 154 -6.28 7.57 17.45
CA PRO A 154 -6.19 6.15 17.07
C PRO A 154 -7.56 5.46 16.90
N TYR A 155 -8.66 6.18 17.16
CA TYR A 155 -10.01 5.72 16.91
C TYR A 155 -10.73 6.70 15.97
N VAL A 156 -11.60 6.18 15.11
CA VAL A 156 -12.42 6.99 14.18
C VAL A 156 -13.30 8.03 14.91
N ALA A 157 -13.72 7.72 16.14
CA ALA A 157 -14.42 8.69 16.99
C ALA A 157 -13.55 9.92 17.34
N ASN A 158 -12.23 9.76 17.51
CA ASN A 158 -11.32 10.89 17.71
C ASN A 158 -11.25 11.76 16.46
N LEU A 159 -11.18 11.14 15.26
CA LEU A 159 -11.20 11.85 13.99
C LEU A 159 -12.51 12.64 13.81
N THR A 160 -13.63 12.05 14.23
CA THR A 160 -14.95 12.73 14.22
C THR A 160 -14.95 13.93 15.16
N GLY A 161 -14.34 13.80 16.34
CA GLY A 161 -14.12 14.90 17.28
C GLY A 161 -13.29 16.03 16.67
N LEU A 162 -12.16 15.68 16.04
CA LEU A 162 -11.29 16.63 15.33
C LEU A 162 -12.06 17.40 14.25
N MET A 163 -12.80 16.70 13.39
CA MET A 163 -13.61 17.33 12.35
C MET A 163 -14.70 18.25 12.92
N THR A 164 -15.28 17.89 14.07
CA THR A 164 -16.28 18.71 14.76
C THR A 164 -15.65 20.00 15.28
N GLU A 165 -14.44 19.91 15.83
CA GLU A 165 -13.69 21.07 16.31
C GLU A 165 -13.29 22.01 15.15
N LEU A 166 -12.75 21.47 14.06
CA LEU A 166 -12.42 22.26 12.86
C LEU A 166 -13.66 22.99 12.33
N LYS A 167 -14.79 22.29 12.26
CA LYS A 167 -16.08 22.86 11.85
C LYS A 167 -16.54 23.98 12.75
N ARG A 168 -16.46 23.79 14.07
CA ARG A 168 -16.85 24.80 15.07
C ARG A 168 -15.97 26.04 14.99
N ASN A 169 -14.67 25.85 14.78
CA ASN A 169 -13.70 26.95 14.75
C ASN A 169 -13.69 27.69 13.40
N GLY A 170 -14.27 27.09 12.35
CA GLY A 170 -14.30 27.68 11.00
C GLY A 170 -12.92 27.77 10.35
N ASN A 171 -11.93 27.03 10.86
CA ASN A 171 -10.56 27.02 10.38
C ASN A 171 -10.19 25.60 9.98
N TYR A 172 -9.82 25.40 8.73
CA TYR A 172 -9.53 24.08 8.16
C TYR A 172 -8.10 24.03 7.62
N PRO A 173 -7.43 22.88 7.71
CA PRO A 173 -6.14 22.69 7.04
C PRO A 173 -6.31 22.65 5.53
N ASP A 174 -5.25 22.99 4.79
CA ASP A 174 -5.22 22.85 3.33
C ASP A 174 -5.20 21.36 2.93
N VAL A 175 -4.56 20.53 3.76
CA VAL A 175 -4.45 19.07 3.58
C VAL A 175 -4.76 18.36 4.90
N LEU A 176 -5.69 17.42 4.86
CA LEU A 176 -6.02 16.56 6.00
C LEU A 176 -5.84 15.09 5.61
N VAL A 177 -4.84 14.46 6.19
CA VAL A 177 -4.58 13.03 6.09
C VAL A 177 -5.11 12.36 7.35
N MET A 178 -6.02 11.41 7.18
CA MET A 178 -6.60 10.66 8.28
C MET A 178 -6.35 9.18 8.11
N GLY A 179 -6.39 8.44 9.21
CA GLY A 179 -6.55 7.00 9.17
C GLY A 179 -6.62 6.44 10.57
N SER A 180 -7.16 5.24 10.69
CA SER A 180 -7.35 4.57 11.98
C SER A 180 -7.79 3.15 11.66
N GLY A 181 -7.22 2.16 12.33
CA GLY A 181 -7.72 0.80 12.18
C GLY A 181 -6.96 -0.21 13.03
N LEU A 182 -5.63 -0.14 13.02
CA LEU A 182 -4.80 -1.11 13.74
C LEU A 182 -5.01 -1.02 15.25
N TRP A 183 -5.08 0.20 15.79
CA TRP A 183 -5.32 0.40 17.21
C TRP A 183 -6.72 -0.05 17.65
N HIS A 184 -7.74 0.26 16.85
CA HIS A 184 -9.11 -0.21 17.08
C HIS A 184 -9.21 -1.74 17.00
N MET A 185 -8.56 -2.35 16.02
CA MET A 185 -8.47 -3.80 15.85
C MET A 185 -7.83 -4.49 17.05
N LEU A 186 -6.74 -3.92 17.58
CA LEU A 186 -6.03 -4.47 18.73
C LEU A 186 -6.80 -4.30 20.06
N HIS A 187 -7.46 -3.16 20.27
CA HIS A 187 -8.03 -2.85 21.59
C HIS A 187 -9.53 -3.08 21.71
N ILE A 188 -10.28 -2.98 20.62
CA ILE A 188 -11.74 -3.16 20.59
C ILE A 188 -12.12 -4.43 19.84
N THR A 189 -11.45 -4.71 18.71
CA THR A 189 -11.65 -5.94 17.91
C THR A 189 -13.10 -6.13 17.46
N ASN A 190 -13.77 -5.03 17.10
CA ASN A 190 -15.16 -5.05 16.62
C ASN A 190 -15.26 -4.25 15.31
N SER A 191 -15.36 -4.96 14.18
CA SER A 191 -15.44 -4.31 12.87
C SER A 191 -16.75 -3.55 12.67
N SER A 192 -17.88 -4.05 13.19
CA SER A 192 -19.18 -3.39 13.04
C SER A 192 -19.24 -2.05 13.79
N ASP A 193 -18.66 -1.97 14.99
CA ASP A 193 -18.52 -0.70 15.72
C ASP A 193 -17.61 0.29 14.98
N TYR A 194 -16.51 -0.21 14.41
CA TYR A 194 -15.63 0.57 13.53
C TYR A 194 -16.39 1.10 12.30
N GLY A 195 -17.23 0.29 11.65
CA GLY A 195 -18.07 0.67 10.52
C GLY A 195 -19.08 1.78 10.85
N VAL A 196 -19.75 1.69 12.00
CA VAL A 196 -20.66 2.75 12.49
C VAL A 196 -19.89 4.06 12.69
N SER A 197 -18.71 3.99 13.30
CA SER A 197 -17.86 5.17 13.51
C SER A 197 -17.42 5.81 12.19
N LEU A 198 -17.07 5.00 11.18
CA LEU A 198 -16.73 5.48 9.84
C LEU A 198 -17.90 6.20 9.15
N GLN A 199 -19.12 5.68 9.29
CA GLN A 199 -20.31 6.33 8.72
C GLN A 199 -20.57 7.71 9.36
N LEU A 200 -20.37 7.83 10.68
CA LEU A 200 -20.47 9.11 11.39
C LEU A 200 -19.42 10.12 10.89
N LEU A 201 -18.17 9.69 10.78
CA LEU A 201 -17.09 10.52 10.20
C LEU A 201 -17.44 10.93 8.77
N ARG A 202 -17.87 9.99 7.93
CA ARG A 202 -18.26 10.24 6.53
C ARG A 202 -19.34 11.31 6.41
N ASN A 203 -20.40 11.23 7.22
CA ASN A 203 -21.47 12.23 7.19
C ASN A 203 -20.96 13.63 7.55
N LEU A 204 -20.02 13.72 8.50
CA LEU A 204 -19.42 14.99 8.87
C LEU A 204 -18.50 15.53 7.78
N VAL A 205 -17.62 14.71 7.21
CA VAL A 205 -16.71 15.14 6.12
C VAL A 205 -17.49 15.54 4.87
N VAL A 206 -18.55 14.80 4.50
CA VAL A 206 -19.43 15.18 3.38
C VAL A 206 -20.07 16.55 3.59
N SER A 207 -20.42 16.91 4.83
CA SER A 207 -20.95 18.24 5.15
C SER A 207 -19.93 19.38 5.01
N LEU A 208 -18.64 19.04 4.88
CA LEU A 208 -17.51 19.96 4.83
C LEU A 208 -16.80 19.97 3.48
N ALA A 209 -17.02 18.94 2.66
CA ALA A 209 -16.50 18.88 1.30
C ALA A 209 -17.14 20.00 0.46
N PRO A 210 -16.37 20.63 -0.46
CA PRO A 210 -16.92 21.63 -1.37
C PRO A 210 -18.07 21.04 -2.17
N ILE A 211 -19.23 21.68 -2.10
CA ILE A 211 -20.24 21.55 -3.14
C ILE A 211 -19.63 22.21 -4.38
N SER A 212 -19.36 21.43 -5.42
CA SER A 212 -18.80 21.92 -6.67
C SER A 212 -19.54 23.19 -7.14
N PRO A 213 -18.84 24.30 -7.49
CA PRO A 213 -19.49 25.48 -8.01
C PRO A 213 -19.85 25.24 -9.48
N SER A 214 -20.94 24.54 -9.71
CA SER A 214 -21.70 24.74 -10.95
C SER A 214 -23.10 25.22 -10.57
N LEU A 215 -23.49 26.37 -11.16
CA LEU A 215 -24.85 26.95 -11.20
C LEU A 215 -25.21 28.15 -10.30
N THR A 216 -24.28 28.95 -9.78
CA THR A 216 -24.66 30.30 -9.31
C THR A 216 -23.70 31.38 -9.80
N GLY A 217 -24.10 32.07 -10.87
CA GLY A 217 -23.50 33.32 -11.34
C GLY A 217 -23.77 34.47 -10.37
N GLY A 218 -23.17 34.41 -9.18
CA GLY A 218 -23.24 35.45 -8.15
C GLY A 218 -21.85 36.02 -7.88
N SER A 219 -21.65 37.28 -8.26
CA SER A 219 -20.48 38.09 -7.90
C SER A 219 -20.36 38.20 -6.37
N GLY A 220 -19.29 37.63 -5.80
CA GLY A 220 -19.00 37.64 -4.37
C GLY A 220 -17.99 36.55 -3.99
N SER A 221 -16.72 36.73 -4.37
CA SER A 221 -15.68 35.73 -4.13
C SER A 221 -15.27 35.68 -2.65
N VAL A 222 -15.81 34.72 -1.91
CA VAL A 222 -15.04 34.07 -0.85
C VAL A 222 -14.53 32.78 -1.47
N SER A 223 -13.26 32.77 -1.88
CA SER A 223 -12.60 31.54 -2.33
C SER A 223 -12.45 30.65 -1.09
N ILE A 224 -13.42 29.78 -0.82
CA ILE A 224 -13.31 28.77 0.22
C ILE A 224 -12.34 27.73 -0.33
N ARG A 225 -11.04 27.91 -0.05
CA ARG A 225 -10.00 26.92 -0.32
C ARG A 225 -10.41 25.66 0.43
N SER A 226 -10.81 24.65 -0.32
CA SER A 226 -11.37 23.44 0.25
C SER A 226 -10.25 22.49 0.64
N PRO A 227 -10.30 21.86 1.82
CA PRO A 227 -9.27 20.92 2.24
C PRO A 227 -9.19 19.72 1.31
N HIS A 228 -7.98 19.25 1.04
CA HIS A 228 -7.75 17.97 0.38
C HIS A 228 -7.79 16.87 1.44
N PHE A 229 -8.67 15.89 1.27
CA PHE A 229 -8.86 14.83 2.26
C PHE A 229 -8.28 13.51 1.76
N PHE A 230 -7.43 12.90 2.59
CA PHE A 230 -6.81 11.60 2.32
C PHE A 230 -7.10 10.61 3.45
N TRP A 231 -7.16 9.32 3.09
CA TRP A 231 -7.27 8.22 4.03
C TRP A 231 -6.09 7.27 3.90
N VAL A 232 -5.35 7.01 4.97
CA VAL A 232 -4.29 6.00 5.02
C VAL A 232 -4.95 4.63 5.20
N GLY A 233 -4.81 3.76 4.19
CA GLY A 233 -5.29 2.39 4.23
C GLY A 233 -4.50 1.55 5.24
N MET A 234 -5.12 0.50 5.78
CA MET A 234 -4.40 -0.42 6.65
C MET A 234 -3.35 -1.19 5.85
N PRO A 235 -2.18 -1.48 6.44
CA PRO A 235 -1.18 -2.32 5.81
C PRO A 235 -1.62 -3.79 5.84
N ARG A 236 -0.99 -4.61 5.00
CA ARG A 236 -1.07 -6.06 5.16
C ARG A 236 -0.43 -6.46 6.50
N LEU A 237 -1.05 -7.38 7.21
CA LEU A 237 -0.51 -7.91 8.46
C LEU A 237 0.24 -9.22 8.23
N ILE A 238 1.38 -9.39 8.90
CA ILE A 238 2.16 -10.64 8.87
C ILE A 238 2.09 -11.27 10.26
N ASN A 239 1.10 -12.16 10.44
CA ASN A 239 0.75 -12.72 11.74
C ASN A 239 1.95 -13.39 12.45
N SER A 240 2.83 -14.06 11.71
CA SER A 240 4.04 -14.71 12.24
C SER A 240 5.05 -13.75 12.88
N MET A 241 5.01 -12.46 12.52
CA MET A 241 5.93 -11.42 13.01
C MET A 241 5.34 -10.58 14.15
N LEU A 242 4.02 -10.67 14.40
CA LEU A 242 3.38 -9.98 15.51
C LEU A 242 3.93 -10.49 16.84
N ASN A 243 4.41 -9.58 17.68
CA ASN A 243 5.23 -9.92 18.85
C ASN A 243 4.48 -10.36 20.11
N THR A 244 3.14 -10.35 20.10
CA THR A 244 2.33 -10.79 21.24
C THR A 244 1.21 -11.72 20.77
N GLU A 245 0.79 -12.63 21.64
CA GLU A 245 -0.36 -13.51 21.38
C GLU A 245 -1.65 -12.71 21.17
N GLU A 246 -1.86 -11.66 21.97
CA GLU A 246 -3.00 -10.75 21.81
C GLU A 246 -3.07 -10.16 20.39
N LYS A 247 -1.95 -9.63 19.88
CA LYS A 247 -1.90 -9.12 18.50
C LYS A 247 -2.21 -10.21 17.49
N ARG A 248 -1.64 -11.41 17.64
CA ARG A 248 -1.87 -12.53 16.70
C ARG A 248 -3.33 -12.97 16.65
N LEU A 249 -4.01 -12.98 17.81
CA LEU A 249 -5.41 -13.36 17.91
C LEU A 249 -6.35 -12.28 17.35
N LYS A 250 -6.09 -11.02 17.70
CA LYS A 250 -6.99 -9.91 17.37
C LYS A 250 -6.74 -9.30 16.00
N MET A 251 -5.52 -9.36 15.50
CA MET A 251 -5.10 -8.79 14.23
C MET A 251 -4.84 -9.89 13.19
N SER A 252 -5.84 -10.73 12.99
CA SER A 252 -5.83 -11.80 11.99
C SER A 252 -6.25 -11.30 10.61
N ASP A 253 -5.92 -12.04 9.54
CA ASP A 253 -6.33 -11.72 8.17
C ASP A 253 -7.87 -11.60 8.04
N ALA A 254 -8.60 -12.46 8.76
CA ALA A 254 -10.06 -12.40 8.80
C ALA A 254 -10.58 -11.10 9.44
N MET A 255 -9.92 -10.63 10.51
CA MET A 255 -10.29 -9.38 11.16
C MET A 255 -9.91 -8.17 10.31
N LEU A 256 -8.73 -8.18 9.69
CA LEU A 256 -8.31 -7.14 8.74
C LEU A 256 -9.32 -7.02 7.59
N SER A 257 -9.68 -8.14 6.96
CA SER A 257 -10.67 -8.17 5.89
C SER A 257 -12.05 -7.67 6.32
N ALA A 258 -12.45 -7.94 7.57
CA ALA A 258 -13.69 -7.40 8.13
C ALA A 258 -13.64 -5.87 8.26
N TYR A 259 -12.52 -5.30 8.73
CA TYR A 259 -12.35 -3.85 8.82
C TYR A 259 -12.28 -3.17 7.44
N ASP A 260 -11.60 -3.79 6.46
CA ASP A 260 -11.57 -3.29 5.09
C ASP A 260 -12.96 -3.30 4.45
N THR A 261 -13.74 -4.35 4.74
CA THR A 261 -15.14 -4.44 4.31
C THR A 261 -15.96 -3.28 4.87
N GLU A 262 -15.81 -2.95 6.15
CA GLU A 262 -16.52 -1.84 6.80
C GLU A 262 -16.08 -0.48 6.25
N LEU A 263 -14.78 -0.30 5.98
CA LEU A 263 -14.27 0.87 5.27
C LEU A 263 -14.88 1.02 3.88
N TYR A 264 -14.93 -0.06 3.10
CA TYR A 264 -15.57 -0.09 1.78
C TYR A 264 -17.08 0.21 1.84
N GLN A 265 -17.78 -0.35 2.83
CA GLN A 265 -19.22 -0.18 3.01
C GLN A 265 -19.59 1.21 3.52
N SER A 266 -18.71 1.87 4.29
CA SER A 266 -18.93 3.23 4.81
C SER A 266 -19.07 4.31 3.73
N LYS A 267 -18.58 4.03 2.51
CA LYS A 267 -18.53 4.99 1.40
C LYS A 267 -17.78 6.29 1.75
N LEU A 268 -16.79 6.18 2.64
CA LEU A 268 -15.90 7.29 3.00
C LEU A 268 -14.93 7.64 1.84
N LEU A 269 -14.50 6.62 1.08
CA LEU A 269 -13.48 6.75 0.04
C LEU A 269 -14.07 7.05 -1.34
N ARG A 270 -13.37 7.89 -2.10
CA ARG A 270 -13.73 8.33 -3.46
C ARG A 270 -13.77 7.13 -4.41
N GLN A 271 -12.75 6.28 -4.36
CA GLN A 271 -12.58 5.13 -5.26
C GLN A 271 -13.70 4.09 -5.13
N TRP A 272 -14.38 4.00 -3.98
CA TRP A 272 -15.27 2.88 -3.64
C TRP A 272 -16.72 3.29 -3.35
N GLY A 273 -17.06 4.56 -3.60
CA GLY A 273 -18.37 5.07 -3.25
C GLY A 273 -18.66 6.53 -3.55
N GLY A 274 -17.76 7.24 -4.26
CA GLY A 274 -17.89 8.67 -4.46
C GLY A 274 -17.73 9.49 -3.18
N GLY A 275 -17.10 8.92 -2.14
CA GLY A 275 -16.80 9.60 -0.90
C GLY A 275 -15.76 10.73 -1.08
N PRO A 276 -15.60 11.62 -0.09
CA PRO A 276 -14.73 12.79 -0.22
C PRO A 276 -13.23 12.48 -0.13
N LEU A 277 -12.82 11.35 0.47
CA LEU A 277 -11.41 11.05 0.75
C LEU A 277 -10.74 10.24 -0.36
N ILE A 278 -9.48 10.55 -0.66
CA ILE A 278 -8.62 9.75 -1.54
C ILE A 278 -7.86 8.71 -0.70
N LEU A 279 -7.97 7.43 -1.05
CA LEU A 279 -7.19 6.36 -0.42
C LEU A 279 -5.68 6.46 -0.75
N LEU A 280 -4.85 6.40 0.29
CA LEU A 280 -3.42 6.10 0.24
C LEU A 280 -3.25 4.62 0.63
N ASP A 281 -3.14 3.75 -0.39
CA ASP A 281 -3.23 2.29 -0.24
C ASP A 281 -1.91 1.66 0.22
N VAL A 282 -1.63 1.72 1.52
CA VAL A 282 -0.41 1.17 2.13
C VAL A 282 -0.25 -0.33 1.87
N GLU A 283 -1.35 -1.08 1.83
CA GLU A 283 -1.33 -2.52 1.51
C GLU A 283 -0.76 -2.77 0.11
N SER A 284 -1.31 -2.09 -0.90
CA SER A 284 -0.85 -2.23 -2.29
C SER A 284 0.58 -1.72 -2.46
N LEU A 285 0.94 -0.60 -1.83
CA LEU A 285 2.29 -0.02 -1.90
C LEU A 285 3.35 -0.92 -1.24
N GLY A 286 3.00 -1.61 -0.16
CA GLY A 286 3.88 -2.56 0.53
C GLY A 286 3.96 -3.95 -0.12
N ARG A 287 3.11 -4.25 -1.11
CA ARG A 287 2.96 -5.61 -1.67
C ARG A 287 4.25 -6.14 -2.30
N ASN A 288 4.94 -5.31 -3.06
CA ASN A 288 6.11 -5.75 -3.86
C ASN A 288 7.36 -5.99 -3.02
N CYS A 289 7.49 -5.36 -1.85
CA CYS A 289 8.62 -5.62 -0.97
C CYS A 289 8.36 -6.80 0.00
N GLY A 290 7.12 -7.25 0.17
CA GLY A 290 6.81 -8.48 0.90
C GLY A 290 7.20 -8.42 2.38
N THR A 291 7.59 -9.56 2.95
CA THR A 291 7.85 -9.69 4.40
C THR A 291 9.17 -9.03 4.85
N SER A 292 10.08 -8.72 3.94
CA SER A 292 11.34 -8.02 4.28
C SER A 292 11.14 -6.54 4.58
N CYS A 293 9.95 -6.02 4.26
CA CYS A 293 9.60 -4.62 4.35
C CYS A 293 8.98 -4.23 5.70
N THR A 294 8.99 -5.12 6.69
CA THR A 294 8.50 -4.87 8.04
C THR A 294 9.28 -5.72 9.02
N VAL A 295 9.46 -5.22 10.24
CA VAL A 295 10.18 -5.91 11.31
C VAL A 295 9.25 -6.54 12.34
N ASP A 296 8.01 -6.05 12.43
CA ASP A 296 7.03 -6.46 13.42
C ASP A 296 5.70 -6.93 12.83
N GLY A 297 5.62 -7.00 11.50
CA GLY A 297 4.46 -7.49 10.76
C GLY A 297 3.31 -6.50 10.64
N MET A 298 3.50 -5.23 11.01
CA MET A 298 2.45 -4.20 10.90
C MET A 298 2.97 -2.79 10.56
N HIS A 299 4.22 -2.45 10.90
CA HIS A 299 4.86 -1.20 10.49
C HIS A 299 5.83 -1.49 9.35
N TYR A 300 5.59 -0.86 8.21
CA TYR A 300 6.40 -1.08 7.02
C TYR A 300 7.61 -0.14 6.98
N ASP A 301 8.55 -0.42 6.07
CA ASP A 301 9.71 0.40 5.83
C ASP A 301 9.29 1.81 5.36
N GLY A 302 10.12 2.82 5.67
CA GLY A 302 9.88 4.22 5.30
C GLY A 302 9.60 4.42 3.82
N ILE A 303 10.13 3.57 2.93
CA ILE A 303 9.88 3.63 1.48
C ILE A 303 8.40 3.49 1.11
N VAL A 304 7.62 2.72 1.88
CA VAL A 304 6.18 2.53 1.63
C VAL A 304 5.42 3.82 1.94
N TYR A 305 5.75 4.47 3.05
CA TYR A 305 5.16 5.75 3.42
C TYR A 305 5.68 6.89 2.55
N GLU A 306 6.93 6.86 2.07
CA GLU A 306 7.44 7.79 1.05
C GLU A 306 6.62 7.69 -0.24
N ALA A 307 6.31 6.48 -0.69
CA ALA A 307 5.45 6.29 -1.86
C ALA A 307 4.04 6.84 -1.62
N ALA A 308 3.46 6.63 -0.44
CA ALA A 308 2.16 7.20 -0.06
C ALA A 308 2.19 8.74 -0.05
N VAL A 309 3.26 9.35 0.48
CA VAL A 309 3.48 10.81 0.43
C VAL A 309 3.50 11.29 -1.02
N HIS A 310 4.20 10.59 -1.93
CA HIS A 310 4.23 11.00 -3.32
C HIS A 310 2.88 10.86 -4.03
N VAL A 311 2.08 9.84 -3.71
CA VAL A 311 0.70 9.75 -4.22
C VAL A 311 -0.12 10.96 -3.76
N MET A 312 0.00 11.35 -2.49
CA MET A 312 -0.65 12.55 -1.95
C MET A 312 -0.19 13.82 -2.68
N LEU A 313 1.12 14.05 -2.80
CA LEU A 313 1.65 15.26 -3.44
C LEU A 313 1.27 15.37 -4.93
N ASN A 314 1.27 14.26 -5.66
CA ASN A 314 0.80 14.25 -7.05
C ASN A 314 -0.69 14.56 -7.15
N ALA A 315 -1.52 14.06 -6.22
CA ALA A 315 -2.92 14.44 -6.15
C ALA A 315 -3.10 15.95 -5.91
N LEU A 316 -2.29 16.55 -5.02
CA LEU A 316 -2.29 18.00 -4.79
C LEU A 316 -1.84 18.79 -6.03
N LEU A 317 -0.85 18.31 -6.78
CA LEU A 317 -0.43 18.96 -8.03
C LEU A 317 -1.54 19.00 -9.07
N ILE A 318 -2.23 17.87 -9.24
CA ILE A 318 -3.35 17.75 -10.17
C ILE A 318 -4.50 18.67 -9.76
N GLU A 319 -4.91 18.65 -8.49
CA GLU A 319 -6.04 19.44 -7.99
C GLU A 319 -5.73 20.95 -7.89
N SER A 320 -4.47 21.33 -7.67
CA SER A 320 -4.05 22.74 -7.61
C SER A 320 -3.71 23.35 -8.97
N HIS A 321 -3.62 22.54 -10.03
CA HIS A 321 -3.14 22.93 -11.36
C HIS A 321 -1.75 23.63 -11.35
N GLN A 322 -0.95 23.38 -10.32
CA GLN A 322 0.41 23.90 -10.25
C GLN A 322 1.31 23.16 -11.23
N LYS A 323 2.22 23.90 -11.86
CA LYS A 323 3.33 23.36 -12.62
C LYS A 323 4.60 23.69 -11.85
N LEU A 324 5.36 22.66 -11.50
CA LEU A 324 6.66 22.75 -10.85
C LEU A 324 7.76 22.79 -11.93
#